data_AF-R7ZCQ7-F1
#
_entry.id   AF-R7ZCQ7-F1
#
_cell.length_a   1.000
_cell.length_b   1.000
_cell.length_c   1.000
_cell.angle_alpha   90.00
_cell.angle_beta   90.00
_cell.angle_gamma   90.00
#
_symmetry.space_group_name_H-M   'P 1'
#
loop_
_entity.id
_entity.type
_entity.pdbx_description
1 polymer ?
#
loop_
_entity_poly.entity_id
_entity_poly.type
_entity_poly.pdbx_seq_one_letter_code
_entity_poly.pdbx_strand_id
1 'polypeptide(L)'
;MTLDSTGNVNELTSRVWTAFEHIEGDALEIISNNIFSGVVSLAWYQTTNQSGLSGLKQSIIDNMPFDPFETVITPNSENIPNEPTIIAAAEIEGSQAYYLRFIHRTGVNVDYFLANRREYVKHEITTVYIDEIKGIIEVRASLAVAKKIIAGLAEIVDEEYEFKQFDFLERYGGTLDSLVDVLEGKLIDATGRPAGIVSTFEETQGKSFVSILSAIDEYYTNGELAVLEQNLNSENITGTLQTTPFTMLLLSGLETIGLGSIRELRGLPLYDYLEPYLAKQKGSIIFEHSVGGVVQEYSIRIGLTTKTFKFNVFASEHVLHYIREKLI
;
A
#
# COMPACT_ATOMS: atom_id res chain seq x y z
N MET A 1 33.33 16.56 -19.62
CA MET A 1 33.66 15.88 -18.35
C MET A 1 33.34 14.40 -18.53
N THR A 2 34.35 13.54 -18.59
CA THR A 2 34.15 12.08 -18.59
C THR A 2 33.99 11.64 -17.14
N LEU A 3 32.77 11.29 -16.74
CA LEU A 3 32.50 10.70 -15.44
C LEU A 3 33.10 9.29 -15.43
N ASP A 4 34.00 9.05 -14.48
CA ASP A 4 34.55 7.74 -14.18
C ASP A 4 33.40 6.80 -13.75
N SER A 5 33.18 5.73 -14.51
CA SER A 5 32.11 4.75 -14.28
C SER A 5 32.53 3.61 -13.37
N THR A 6 33.72 3.68 -12.77
CA THR A 6 34.18 2.70 -11.79
C THR A 6 33.89 3.20 -10.37
N GLY A 7 33.07 2.45 -9.63
CA GLY A 7 32.68 2.76 -8.26
C GLY A 7 31.43 2.01 -7.82
N ASN A 8 31.29 1.80 -6.52
CA ASN A 8 30.10 1.20 -5.90
C ASN A 8 28.97 2.25 -5.84
N VAL A 9 27.69 1.82 -5.86
CA VAL A 9 26.50 2.71 -5.80
C VAL A 9 26.60 3.76 -4.68
N ASN A 10 27.15 3.40 -3.53
CA ASN A 10 27.39 4.30 -2.39
C ASN A 10 28.43 5.39 -2.70
N GLU A 11 29.48 5.08 -3.47
CA GLU A 11 30.49 6.07 -3.89
C GLU A 11 29.91 7.02 -4.93
N LEU A 12 29.10 6.51 -5.86
CA LEU A 12 28.36 7.35 -6.81
C LEU A 12 27.40 8.29 -6.06
N THR A 13 26.67 7.77 -5.07
CA THR A 13 25.73 8.54 -4.26
C THR A 13 26.44 9.64 -3.47
N SER A 14 27.58 9.32 -2.84
CA SER A 14 28.40 10.29 -2.10
C SER A 14 28.98 11.38 -3.01
N ARG A 15 29.44 11.02 -4.22
CA ARG A 15 29.95 11.99 -5.22
C ARG A 15 28.84 12.90 -5.73
N VAL A 16 27.67 12.35 -6.00
CA VAL A 16 26.47 13.14 -6.37
C VAL A 16 26.10 14.09 -5.24
N TRP A 17 26.09 13.61 -3.99
CA TRP A 17 25.77 14.43 -2.82
C TRP A 17 26.79 15.55 -2.56
N THR A 18 28.08 15.28 -2.76
CA THR A 18 29.15 16.29 -2.62
C THR A 18 29.07 17.34 -3.74
N ALA A 19 28.66 16.93 -4.94
CA ALA A 19 28.41 17.86 -6.04
C ALA A 19 27.14 18.69 -5.82
N PHE A 20 26.19 18.21 -5.00
CA PHE A 20 24.88 18.82 -4.78
C PHE A 20 24.94 20.25 -4.20
N GLU A 21 25.94 20.57 -3.36
CA GLU A 21 26.18 21.95 -2.89
C GLU A 21 26.47 22.94 -4.03
N HIS A 22 26.74 22.46 -5.24
CA HIS A 22 27.13 23.25 -6.41
C HIS A 22 26.19 23.04 -7.61
N ILE A 23 25.05 22.36 -7.43
CA ILE A 23 24.04 22.17 -8.49
C ILE A 23 23.04 23.34 -8.41
N GLU A 24 23.16 24.30 -9.33
CA GLU A 24 22.19 25.38 -9.48
C GLU A 24 21.01 24.98 -10.40
N GLY A 25 19.81 25.49 -10.08
CA GLY A 25 18.66 25.54 -10.99
C GLY A 25 18.00 24.20 -11.33
N ASP A 26 17.60 24.04 -12.59
CA ASP A 26 16.74 22.97 -13.13
C ASP A 26 17.17 21.54 -12.78
N ALA A 27 18.48 21.30 -12.61
CA ALA A 27 19.00 19.98 -12.25
C ALA A 27 18.60 19.56 -10.83
N LEU A 28 18.58 20.50 -9.88
CA LEU A 28 18.12 20.25 -8.52
C LEU A 28 16.62 19.95 -8.49
N GLU A 29 15.84 20.67 -9.31
CA GLU A 29 14.40 20.47 -9.47
C GLU A 29 14.06 19.11 -10.11
N ILE A 30 14.83 18.69 -11.13
CA ILE A 30 14.68 17.36 -11.73
C ILE A 30 15.00 16.28 -10.69
N ILE A 31 16.06 16.46 -9.89
CA ILE A 31 16.41 15.46 -8.89
C ILE A 31 15.40 15.46 -7.75
N SER A 32 14.96 16.61 -7.23
CA SER A 32 14.00 16.68 -6.12
C SER A 32 12.66 16.01 -6.47
N ASN A 33 12.18 16.19 -7.70
CA ASN A 33 10.99 15.52 -8.22
C ASN A 33 11.14 13.98 -8.33
N ASN A 34 12.38 13.49 -8.31
CA ASN A 34 12.76 12.08 -8.49
C ASN A 34 13.62 11.53 -7.33
N ILE A 35 13.76 12.23 -6.20
CA ILE A 35 14.65 11.75 -5.12
C ILE A 35 13.93 10.78 -4.20
N PHE A 36 12.59 10.85 -4.18
CA PHE A 36 11.72 9.95 -3.44
C PHE A 36 11.03 8.92 -4.33
N SER A 37 11.42 8.86 -5.60
CA SER A 37 10.76 8.06 -6.60
C SER A 37 11.34 6.66 -6.68
N GLY A 38 10.47 5.68 -6.46
CA GLY A 38 10.77 4.26 -6.48
C GLY A 38 9.49 3.45 -6.44
N VAL A 39 9.58 2.16 -6.11
CA VAL A 39 8.41 1.34 -5.75
C VAL A 39 7.95 1.81 -4.36
N VAL A 40 7.17 2.89 -4.34
CA VAL A 40 6.73 3.51 -3.09
C VAL A 40 5.49 2.79 -2.57
N SER A 41 5.55 2.35 -1.32
CA SER A 41 4.35 2.03 -0.55
C SER A 41 3.96 3.24 0.28
N LEU A 42 2.67 3.53 0.35
CA LEU A 42 2.12 4.70 1.04
C LEU A 42 1.08 4.25 2.05
N ALA A 43 1.14 4.85 3.22
CA ALA A 43 0.08 4.84 4.20
C ALA A 43 -0.12 6.28 4.70
N TRP A 44 -1.37 6.74 4.71
CA TRP A 44 -1.71 8.05 5.25
C TRP A 44 -2.28 7.95 6.65
N TYR A 45 -1.99 8.96 7.45
CA TYR A 45 -2.44 9.13 8.81
C TYR A 45 -2.96 10.56 8.99
N GLN A 46 -3.81 10.72 9.99
CA GLN A 46 -4.34 12.01 10.43
C GLN A 46 -4.37 11.99 11.96
N THR A 47 -4.46 13.16 12.59
CA THR A 47 -4.71 13.20 14.03
C THR A 47 -6.19 12.90 14.34
N THR A 48 -6.47 12.49 15.58
CA THR A 48 -7.81 12.44 16.15
C THR A 48 -8.22 13.75 16.83
N ASN A 49 -7.27 14.68 17.06
CA ASN A 49 -7.48 15.93 17.76
C ASN A 49 -8.27 16.95 16.93
N GLN A 50 -9.03 17.82 17.61
CA GLN A 50 -9.81 18.89 16.95
C GLN A 50 -8.95 19.97 16.29
N SER A 51 -7.75 20.23 16.83
CA SER A 51 -6.78 21.20 16.28
C SER A 51 -6.11 20.73 15.00
N GLY A 52 -6.34 19.48 14.58
CA GLY A 52 -5.64 18.92 13.42
C GLY A 52 -4.14 18.80 13.70
N LEU A 53 -3.35 19.00 12.65
CA LEU A 53 -1.89 18.96 12.73
C LEU A 53 -1.25 20.33 13.00
N SER A 54 -2.06 21.36 13.28
CA SER A 54 -1.55 22.72 13.42
C SER A 54 -0.55 22.83 14.57
N GLY A 55 0.67 23.29 14.26
CA GLY A 55 1.74 23.45 15.24
C GLY A 55 2.59 22.19 15.44
N LEU A 56 2.33 21.10 14.70
CA LEU A 56 3.09 19.86 14.80
C LEU A 56 4.57 20.09 14.53
N LYS A 57 4.91 20.90 13.52
CA LYS A 57 6.29 21.28 13.23
C LYS A 57 6.99 21.88 14.45
N GLN A 58 6.35 22.83 15.13
CA GLN A 58 6.95 23.50 16.28
C GLN A 58 7.10 22.52 17.45
N SER A 59 6.09 21.66 17.68
CA SER A 59 6.15 20.60 18.70
C SER A 59 7.31 19.63 18.44
N ILE A 60 7.61 19.29 17.19
CA ILE A 60 8.80 18.49 16.84
C ILE A 60 10.09 19.24 17.21
N ILE A 61 10.22 20.52 16.83
CA ILE A 61 11.43 21.31 17.11
C ILE A 61 11.67 21.43 18.62
N ASP A 62 10.61 21.71 19.39
CA ASP A 62 10.70 21.96 20.83
C ASP A 62 11.05 20.71 21.64
N ASN A 63 10.64 19.53 21.18
CA ASN A 63 10.85 18.26 21.88
C ASN A 63 12.08 17.48 21.40
N MET A 64 12.75 17.95 20.33
CA MET A 64 13.99 17.34 19.85
C MET A 64 15.24 18.04 20.43
N PRO A 65 16.35 17.29 20.64
CA PRO A 65 17.59 17.87 21.14
C PRO A 65 18.32 18.77 20.13
N PHE A 66 17.81 18.86 18.90
CA PHE A 66 18.30 19.70 17.82
C PHE A 66 17.13 20.06 16.90
N ASP A 67 17.28 21.15 16.13
CA ASP A 67 16.32 21.50 15.09
C ASP A 67 16.58 20.65 13.82
N PRO A 68 15.67 19.74 13.44
CA PRO A 68 15.87 18.88 12.27
C PRO A 68 15.74 19.63 10.94
N PHE A 69 15.17 20.84 10.91
CA PHE A 69 15.05 21.66 9.70
C PHE A 69 16.34 22.43 9.39
N GLU A 70 17.16 22.66 10.40
CA GLU A 70 18.44 23.37 10.27
C GLU A 70 19.65 22.42 10.24
N THR A 71 19.53 21.22 10.83
CA THR A 71 20.66 20.29 11.01
C THR A 71 20.31 18.85 10.64
N VAL A 72 21.24 18.19 9.94
CA VAL A 72 21.18 16.75 9.65
C VAL A 72 22.05 15.97 10.64
N ILE A 73 21.46 15.03 11.38
CA ILE A 73 22.17 14.13 12.29
C ILE A 73 21.96 12.68 11.85
N THR A 74 22.96 12.09 11.21
CA THR A 74 22.92 10.67 10.83
C THR A 74 23.65 9.84 11.89
N PRO A 75 22.98 8.91 12.59
CA PRO A 75 23.64 8.02 13.55
C PRO A 75 24.68 7.12 12.87
N ASN A 76 25.74 6.76 13.61
CA ASN A 76 26.67 5.73 13.17
C ASN A 76 25.91 4.39 13.00
N SER A 77 26.25 3.60 11.98
CA SER A 77 25.64 2.31 11.67
C SER A 77 25.71 1.30 12.81
N GLU A 78 26.66 1.45 13.73
CA GLU A 78 26.78 0.62 14.95
C GLU A 78 25.83 1.07 16.08
N ASN A 79 25.36 2.32 16.04
CA ASN A 79 24.57 2.98 17.09
C ASN A 79 23.23 3.51 16.56
N ILE A 80 22.53 2.73 15.74
CA ILE A 80 21.19 3.08 15.29
C ILE A 80 20.22 3.01 16.48
N PRO A 81 19.39 4.03 16.77
CA PRO A 81 18.38 3.97 17.84
C PRO A 81 17.42 2.77 17.70
N ASN A 82 16.87 2.26 18.80
CA ASN A 82 15.87 1.18 18.75
C ASN A 82 14.56 1.67 18.12
N GLU A 83 14.10 2.82 18.62
CA GLU A 83 12.93 3.52 18.13
C GLU A 83 13.27 4.38 16.90
N PRO A 84 12.30 4.62 16.00
CA PRO A 84 12.51 5.55 14.90
C PRO A 84 12.87 6.94 15.40
N THR A 85 13.83 7.59 14.76
CA THR A 85 14.24 8.95 15.12
C THR A 85 14.37 9.81 13.86
N ILE A 86 13.98 11.07 13.97
CA ILE A 86 14.15 12.05 12.89
C ILE A 86 15.64 12.38 12.79
N ILE A 87 16.18 12.31 11.57
CA ILE A 87 17.58 12.63 11.27
C ILE A 87 17.73 13.92 10.48
N ALA A 88 16.65 14.36 9.81
CA ALA A 88 16.59 15.58 9.02
C ALA A 88 15.13 15.91 8.69
N ALA A 89 14.88 17.17 8.41
CA ALA A 89 13.64 17.69 7.86
C ALA A 89 13.93 18.69 6.74
N ALA A 90 12.95 18.92 5.88
CA ALA A 90 13.04 19.91 4.80
C ALA A 90 11.67 20.55 4.57
N GLU A 91 11.62 21.87 4.52
CA GLU A 91 10.42 22.61 4.14
C GLU A 91 10.17 22.52 2.63
N ILE A 92 8.90 22.63 2.25
CA ILE A 92 8.51 22.81 0.86
C ILE A 92 8.22 24.29 0.65
N GLU A 93 9.01 24.92 -0.20
CA GLU A 93 8.91 26.36 -0.46
C GLU A 93 7.49 26.76 -0.87
N GLY A 94 6.96 27.82 -0.24
CA GLY A 94 5.61 28.32 -0.49
C GLY A 94 4.47 27.47 0.08
N SER A 95 4.77 26.49 0.94
CA SER A 95 3.78 25.58 1.52
C SER A 95 3.92 25.46 3.05
N GLN A 96 2.86 25.03 3.73
CA GLN A 96 2.91 24.56 5.13
C GLN A 96 3.23 23.06 5.21
N ALA A 97 3.61 22.47 4.08
CA ALA A 97 4.02 21.09 4.00
C ALA A 97 5.54 20.94 4.11
N TYR A 98 5.97 19.81 4.64
CA TYR A 98 7.38 19.52 4.85
C TYR A 98 7.65 18.02 4.84
N TYR A 99 8.91 17.67 4.65
CA TYR A 99 9.40 16.31 4.73
C TYR A 99 10.15 16.07 6.04
N LEU A 100 9.97 14.90 6.62
CA LEU A 100 10.82 14.35 7.67
C LEU A 100 11.51 13.09 7.17
N ARG A 101 12.76 12.90 7.57
CA ARG A 101 13.53 11.69 7.32
C ARG A 101 13.73 10.97 8.63
N PHE A 102 13.18 9.77 8.74
CA PHE A 102 13.34 8.90 9.90
C PHE A 102 14.36 7.82 9.61
N ILE A 103 15.24 7.54 10.57
CA ILE A 103 16.04 6.32 10.57
C ILE A 103 15.41 5.32 11.55
N HIS A 104 15.33 4.05 11.15
CA HIS A 104 14.79 3.00 12.02
C HIS A 104 15.43 1.64 11.73
N ARG A 105 15.43 0.77 12.74
CA ARG A 105 15.91 -0.61 12.59
C ARG A 105 14.90 -1.49 11.88
N THR A 106 15.36 -2.28 10.92
CA THR A 106 14.56 -3.27 10.19
C THR A 106 14.92 -4.72 10.52
N GLY A 107 16.03 -4.94 11.22
CA GLY A 107 16.41 -6.26 11.70
C GLY A 107 17.88 -6.34 12.08
N VAL A 108 18.38 -7.56 12.17
CA VAL A 108 19.78 -7.86 12.45
C VAL A 108 20.25 -8.81 11.35
N ASN A 109 21.38 -8.50 10.73
CA ASN A 109 22.09 -9.46 9.88
C ASN A 109 23.14 -10.18 10.72
N VAL A 110 23.38 -11.43 10.35
CA VAL A 110 24.42 -12.25 10.96
C VAL A 110 25.33 -12.74 9.84
N ASP A 111 26.55 -12.24 9.81
CA ASP A 111 27.58 -12.75 8.91
C ASP A 111 28.47 -13.74 9.66
N TYR A 112 28.71 -14.87 9.01
CA TYR A 112 29.64 -15.89 9.47
C TYR A 112 30.90 -15.79 8.61
N PHE A 113 32.01 -15.34 9.19
CA PHE A 113 33.31 -15.37 8.54
C PHE A 113 34.25 -16.28 9.33
N LEU A 114 34.55 -17.45 8.77
CA LEU A 114 35.26 -18.53 9.45
C LEU A 114 34.56 -18.92 10.78
N ALA A 115 35.26 -18.83 11.91
CA ALA A 115 34.72 -19.12 13.25
C ALA A 115 34.07 -17.90 13.93
N ASN A 116 34.08 -16.73 13.29
CA ASN A 116 33.57 -15.50 13.88
C ASN A 116 32.14 -15.21 13.40
N ARG A 117 31.24 -15.02 14.37
CA ARG A 117 29.88 -14.53 14.17
C ARG A 117 29.86 -13.01 14.36
N ARG A 118 29.53 -12.25 13.32
CA ARG A 118 29.34 -10.80 13.41
C ARG A 118 27.87 -10.48 13.21
N GLU A 119 27.29 -9.79 14.18
CA GLU A 119 25.95 -9.21 14.06
C GLU A 119 26.06 -7.74 13.69
N TYR A 120 25.21 -7.26 12.78
CA TYR A 120 25.07 -5.84 12.52
C TYR A 120 23.60 -5.48 12.33
N VAL A 121 23.24 -4.31 12.84
CA VAL A 121 21.88 -3.79 12.80
C VAL A 121 21.56 -3.32 11.38
N LYS A 122 20.50 -3.88 10.79
CA LYS A 122 19.92 -3.33 9.58
C LYS A 122 19.07 -2.12 9.93
N HIS A 123 19.21 -1.08 9.13
CA HIS A 123 18.42 0.12 9.24
C HIS A 123 17.98 0.60 7.87
N GLU A 124 16.90 1.36 7.84
CA GLU A 124 16.37 2.02 6.66
C GLU A 124 16.05 3.47 7.00
N ILE A 125 16.07 4.32 5.97
CA ILE A 125 15.60 5.70 6.08
C ILE A 125 14.25 5.81 5.39
N THR A 126 13.24 6.24 6.14
CA THR A 126 11.87 6.43 5.66
C THR A 126 11.56 7.92 5.53
N THR A 127 10.88 8.28 4.44
CA THR A 127 10.40 9.64 4.22
C THR A 127 8.97 9.76 4.70
N VAL A 128 8.69 10.82 5.43
CA VAL A 128 7.34 11.22 5.83
C VAL A 128 7.07 12.59 5.23
N TYR A 129 5.97 12.73 4.50
CA TYR A 129 5.46 14.02 4.06
C TYR A 129 4.33 14.44 5.00
N ILE A 130 4.35 15.68 5.45
CA ILE A 130 3.31 16.24 6.34
C ILE A 130 2.77 17.49 5.70
N ASP A 131 1.44 17.64 5.69
CA ASP A 131 0.74 18.88 5.34
C ASP A 131 -0.20 19.24 6.48
N GLU A 132 0.17 20.27 7.24
CA GLU A 132 -0.61 20.68 8.41
C GLU A 132 -1.99 21.24 8.04
N ILE A 133 -2.13 21.87 6.87
CA ILE A 133 -3.39 22.47 6.40
C ILE A 133 -4.35 21.37 5.97
N LYS A 134 -3.87 20.40 5.18
CA LYS A 134 -4.68 19.25 4.75
C LYS A 134 -4.90 18.24 5.89
N GLY A 135 -4.15 18.34 6.98
CA GLY A 135 -4.25 17.46 8.13
C GLY A 135 -3.79 16.04 7.83
N ILE A 136 -2.86 15.86 6.89
CA ILE A 136 -2.40 14.54 6.44
C ILE A 136 -0.91 14.32 6.72
N ILE A 137 -0.59 13.09 7.13
CA ILE A 137 0.76 12.57 7.27
C ILE A 137 0.88 11.38 6.30
N GLU A 138 1.68 11.52 5.25
CA GLU A 138 2.00 10.45 4.32
C GLU A 138 3.31 9.78 4.71
N VAL A 139 3.26 8.48 5.03
CA VAL A 139 4.45 7.69 5.30
C VAL A 139 4.79 6.81 4.11
N ARG A 140 5.99 7.00 3.54
CA ARG A 140 6.48 6.29 2.35
C ARG A 140 7.13 4.96 2.72
N ALA A 141 6.35 4.03 3.27
CA ALA A 141 6.79 2.70 3.63
C ALA A 141 5.66 1.65 3.62
N SER A 142 6.01 0.38 3.87
CA SER A 142 5.02 -0.67 4.14
C SER A 142 4.20 -0.35 5.40
N LEU A 143 2.98 -0.89 5.52
CA LEU A 143 2.13 -0.61 6.68
C LEU A 143 2.81 -0.88 8.04
N ALA A 144 3.57 -1.97 8.14
CA ALA A 144 4.25 -2.34 9.39
C ALA A 144 5.30 -1.29 9.78
N VAL A 145 6.10 -0.84 8.81
CA VAL A 145 7.07 0.23 9.03
C VAL A 145 6.37 1.56 9.29
N ALA A 146 5.32 1.87 8.54
CA ALA A 146 4.59 3.12 8.70
C ALA A 146 4.00 3.26 10.11
N LYS A 147 3.42 2.19 10.67
CA LYS A 147 2.95 2.17 12.06
C LYS A 147 4.07 2.43 13.05
N LYS A 148 5.25 1.83 12.84
CA LYS A 148 6.43 2.06 13.66
C LYS A 148 6.85 3.53 13.62
N ILE A 149 6.94 4.12 12.42
CA ILE A 149 7.30 5.53 12.24
C ILE A 149 6.31 6.47 12.93
N ILE A 150 5.00 6.24 12.78
CA ILE A 150 3.97 7.07 13.42
C ILE A 150 4.01 6.94 14.95
N ALA A 151 4.28 5.74 15.48
CA ALA A 151 4.49 5.57 16.91
C ALA A 151 5.70 6.38 17.40
N GLY A 152 6.83 6.32 16.70
CA GLY A 152 8.01 7.13 17.03
C GLY A 152 7.75 8.64 16.91
N LEU A 153 6.95 9.07 15.94
CA LEU A 153 6.53 10.47 15.85
C LEU A 153 5.67 10.88 17.05
N ALA A 154 4.74 10.02 17.49
CA ALA A 154 3.90 10.28 18.67
C ALA A 154 4.71 10.38 19.97
N GLU A 155 5.75 9.56 20.11
CA GLU A 155 6.69 9.64 21.23
C GLU A 155 7.51 10.95 21.21
N ILE A 156 7.91 11.44 20.04
CA ILE A 156 8.66 12.71 19.92
C ILE A 156 7.81 13.91 20.37
N VAL A 157 6.49 13.86 20.19
CA VAL A 157 5.58 14.97 20.53
C VAL A 157 4.81 14.73 21.84
N ASP A 158 5.34 13.88 22.71
CA ASP A 158 4.88 13.64 24.10
C ASP A 158 3.34 13.46 24.26
N GLU A 159 2.73 12.64 23.40
CA GLU A 159 1.29 12.33 23.41
C GLU A 159 0.35 13.54 23.18
N GLU A 160 0.87 14.72 22.84
CA GLU A 160 0.04 15.88 22.44
C GLU A 160 -0.87 15.51 21.26
N TYR A 161 -0.39 14.61 20.40
CA TYR A 161 -1.09 14.11 19.23
C TYR A 161 -1.37 12.62 19.34
N GLU A 162 -2.63 12.25 19.15
CA GLU A 162 -3.00 10.88 18.82
C GLU A 162 -3.22 10.78 17.30
N PHE A 163 -2.63 9.76 16.68
CA PHE A 163 -2.69 9.52 15.23
C PHE A 163 -3.50 8.28 14.91
N LYS A 164 -4.35 8.38 13.88
CA LYS A 164 -5.07 7.25 13.30
C LYS A 164 -4.77 7.14 11.82
N GLN A 165 -4.86 5.92 11.30
CA GLN A 165 -4.74 5.69 9.87
C GLN A 165 -5.89 6.38 9.12
N PHE A 166 -5.59 7.09 8.04
CA PHE A 166 -6.57 7.74 7.19
C PHE A 166 -7.22 6.71 6.26
N ASP A 167 -8.54 6.61 6.31
CA ASP A 167 -9.31 5.75 5.40
C ASP A 167 -9.68 6.53 4.14
N PHE A 168 -8.76 6.59 3.18
CA PHE A 168 -9.01 7.25 1.90
C PHE A 168 -10.16 6.61 1.11
N LEU A 169 -10.55 5.36 1.41
CA LEU A 169 -11.65 4.68 0.71
C LEU A 169 -13.03 5.14 1.20
N GLU A 170 -13.14 5.71 2.39
CA GLU A 170 -14.41 6.11 2.99
C GLU A 170 -15.15 7.12 2.09
N ARG A 171 -14.41 8.08 1.51
CA ARG A 171 -14.95 9.07 0.57
C ARG A 171 -15.48 8.47 -0.74
N TYR A 172 -15.12 7.24 -1.05
CA TYR A 172 -15.47 6.52 -2.27
C TYR A 172 -16.34 5.28 -1.98
N GLY A 173 -17.14 5.34 -0.91
CA GLY A 173 -18.07 4.27 -0.54
C GLY A 173 -17.39 2.96 -0.14
N GLY A 174 -16.09 2.99 0.16
CA GLY A 174 -15.32 1.81 0.54
C GLY A 174 -14.96 0.85 -0.60
N THR A 175 -15.23 1.23 -1.86
CA THR A 175 -15.06 0.32 -3.02
C THR A 175 -13.83 0.67 -3.87
N LEU A 176 -13.26 -0.35 -4.54
CA LEU A 176 -12.23 -0.11 -5.54
C LEU A 176 -12.79 0.57 -6.79
N ASP A 177 -14.03 0.28 -7.14
CA ASP A 177 -14.62 0.66 -8.42
C ASP A 177 -14.74 2.18 -8.52
N SER A 178 -15.21 2.83 -7.44
CA SER A 178 -15.24 4.29 -7.36
C SER A 178 -13.85 4.93 -7.40
N LEU A 179 -12.85 4.27 -6.80
CA LEU A 179 -11.47 4.73 -6.84
C LEU A 179 -10.89 4.65 -8.27
N VAL A 180 -11.26 3.62 -9.04
CA VAL A 180 -10.87 3.49 -10.45
C VAL A 180 -11.44 4.65 -11.26
N ASP A 181 -12.70 5.03 -11.02
CA ASP A 181 -13.34 6.16 -11.72
C ASP A 181 -12.66 7.49 -11.41
N VAL A 182 -12.30 7.74 -10.15
CA VAL A 182 -11.63 8.98 -9.72
C VAL A 182 -10.25 9.15 -10.35
N LEU A 183 -9.54 8.03 -10.50
CA LEU A 183 -8.23 7.97 -11.15
C LEU A 183 -8.34 7.87 -12.67
N GLU A 184 -9.55 7.79 -13.23
CA GLU A 184 -9.82 7.59 -14.66
C GLU A 184 -9.07 6.34 -15.19
N GLY A 185 -8.99 5.31 -14.35
CA GLY A 185 -8.16 4.14 -14.57
C GLY A 185 -8.92 2.88 -15.02
N LYS A 186 -8.22 1.75 -14.93
CA LYS A 186 -8.71 0.41 -15.20
C LYS A 186 -8.44 -0.53 -14.02
N LEU A 187 -9.44 -1.28 -13.56
CA LEU A 187 -9.23 -2.33 -12.58
C LEU A 187 -8.75 -3.60 -13.30
N ILE A 188 -7.49 -3.98 -13.09
CA ILE A 188 -6.87 -5.13 -13.78
C ILE A 188 -6.77 -6.37 -12.92
N ASP A 189 -6.83 -6.21 -11.60
CA ASP A 189 -6.76 -7.30 -10.65
C ASP A 189 -7.62 -7.00 -9.44
N ALA A 190 -8.35 -8.00 -8.96
CA ALA A 190 -9.12 -7.92 -7.74
C ALA A 190 -9.02 -9.25 -6.99
N THR A 191 -8.66 -9.18 -5.72
CA THR A 191 -8.62 -10.34 -4.82
C THR A 191 -9.60 -10.14 -3.68
N GLY A 192 -10.49 -11.12 -3.48
CA GLY A 192 -11.49 -11.09 -2.43
C GLY A 192 -11.65 -12.42 -1.72
N ARG A 193 -12.31 -12.35 -0.57
CA ARG A 193 -12.86 -13.53 0.12
C ARG A 193 -14.39 -13.53 0.00
N PRO A 194 -15.06 -14.66 0.17
CA PRO A 194 -16.53 -14.68 0.20
C PRO A 194 -17.07 -13.72 1.27
N ALA A 195 -18.04 -12.89 0.92
CA ALA A 195 -18.73 -12.00 1.85
C ALA A 195 -19.93 -12.71 2.47
N GLY A 196 -19.94 -12.92 3.80
CA GLY A 196 -21.11 -13.48 4.50
C GLY A 196 -20.77 -14.44 5.65
N ILE A 197 -21.83 -14.93 6.32
CA ILE A 197 -21.85 -15.65 7.61
C ILE A 197 -21.38 -17.12 7.52
N VAL A 198 -20.70 -17.54 6.46
CA VAL A 198 -20.09 -18.89 6.48
C VAL A 198 -18.77 -18.80 7.23
N SER A 199 -18.86 -18.58 8.55
CA SER A 199 -17.70 -18.57 9.46
C SER A 199 -16.99 -19.92 9.50
N THR A 200 -17.68 -20.98 9.06
CA THR A 200 -17.18 -22.34 8.94
C THR A 200 -17.92 -23.04 7.80
N PHE A 201 -17.19 -23.39 6.75
CA PHE A 201 -17.68 -24.28 5.69
C PHE A 201 -17.76 -25.71 6.25
N GLU A 202 -18.98 -26.21 6.44
CA GLU A 202 -19.18 -27.53 7.03
C GLU A 202 -18.91 -28.65 6.01
N GLU A 203 -18.46 -29.81 6.49
CA GLU A 203 -18.16 -30.96 5.63
C GLU A 203 -19.38 -31.41 4.79
N THR A 204 -20.59 -31.25 5.32
CA THR A 204 -21.87 -31.52 4.65
C THR A 204 -22.14 -30.59 3.48
N GLN A 205 -21.79 -29.31 3.63
CA GLN A 205 -21.84 -28.30 2.57
C GLN A 205 -20.80 -28.62 1.48
N GLY A 206 -19.60 -29.05 1.87
CA GLY A 206 -18.56 -29.52 0.96
C GLY A 206 -18.97 -30.73 0.13
N LYS A 207 -19.59 -31.73 0.77
CA LYS A 207 -20.11 -32.92 0.06
C LYS A 207 -21.21 -32.55 -0.92
N SER A 208 -22.15 -31.70 -0.51
CA SER A 208 -23.24 -31.23 -1.37
C SER A 208 -22.71 -30.44 -2.57
N PHE A 209 -21.70 -29.60 -2.37
CA PHE A 209 -21.03 -28.87 -3.45
C PHE A 209 -20.37 -29.81 -4.48
N VAL A 210 -19.60 -30.80 -4.02
CA VAL A 210 -18.97 -31.79 -4.91
C VAL A 210 -20.05 -32.57 -5.67
N SER A 211 -21.14 -32.98 -5.00
CA SER A 211 -22.24 -33.68 -5.66
C SER A 211 -22.91 -32.85 -6.76
N ILE A 212 -23.10 -31.54 -6.55
CA ILE A 212 -23.65 -30.65 -7.59
C ILE A 212 -22.70 -30.56 -8.79
N LEU A 213 -21.40 -30.34 -8.56
CA LEU A 213 -20.42 -30.25 -9.65
C LEU A 213 -20.30 -31.57 -10.42
N SER A 214 -20.24 -32.71 -9.72
CA SER A 214 -20.19 -34.03 -10.35
C SER A 214 -21.43 -34.33 -11.19
N ALA A 215 -22.62 -33.95 -10.72
CA ALA A 215 -23.86 -34.13 -11.49
C ALA A 215 -23.86 -33.31 -12.78
N ILE A 216 -23.35 -32.07 -12.72
CA ILE A 216 -23.20 -31.20 -13.90
C ILE A 216 -22.18 -31.79 -14.88
N ASP A 217 -21.04 -32.28 -14.40
CA ASP A 217 -19.99 -32.89 -15.22
C ASP A 217 -20.47 -34.18 -15.90
N GLU A 218 -21.18 -35.02 -15.16
CA GLU A 218 -21.81 -36.24 -15.67
C GLU A 218 -22.85 -35.92 -16.77
N TYR A 219 -23.63 -34.86 -16.60
CA TYR A 219 -24.56 -34.38 -17.63
C TYR A 219 -23.83 -33.95 -18.91
N TYR A 220 -22.74 -33.18 -18.81
CA TYR A 220 -21.98 -32.79 -20.00
C TYR A 220 -21.29 -33.98 -20.68
N THR A 221 -20.98 -35.04 -19.92
CA THR A 221 -20.37 -36.26 -20.44
C THR A 221 -21.40 -37.18 -21.11
N ASN A 222 -22.56 -37.38 -20.48
CA ASN A 222 -23.53 -38.41 -20.87
C ASN A 222 -24.77 -37.85 -21.59
N GLY A 223 -25.03 -36.54 -21.48
CA GLY A 223 -26.18 -35.86 -22.10
C GLY A 223 -27.54 -36.14 -21.45
N GLU A 224 -27.57 -36.88 -20.34
CA GLU A 224 -28.81 -37.36 -19.72
C GLU A 224 -29.39 -36.35 -18.71
N LEU A 225 -30.37 -35.55 -19.15
CA LEU A 225 -31.04 -34.54 -18.30
C LEU A 225 -31.77 -35.15 -17.09
N ALA A 226 -32.36 -36.33 -17.25
CA ALA A 226 -33.10 -37.00 -16.17
C ALA A 226 -32.19 -37.38 -14.99
N VAL A 227 -30.95 -37.78 -15.28
CA VAL A 227 -29.94 -38.11 -14.26
C VAL A 227 -29.48 -36.85 -13.53
N LEU A 228 -29.31 -35.74 -14.26
CA LEU A 228 -29.02 -34.44 -13.66
C LEU A 228 -30.13 -34.00 -12.69
N GLU A 229 -31.39 -34.05 -13.13
CA GLU A 229 -32.55 -33.68 -12.30
C GLU A 229 -32.65 -34.55 -11.06
N GLN A 230 -32.45 -35.86 -11.19
CA GLN A 230 -32.46 -36.79 -10.07
C GLN A 230 -31.36 -36.46 -9.05
N ASN A 231 -30.14 -36.20 -9.53
CA ASN A 231 -29.00 -35.92 -8.68
C ASN A 231 -29.16 -34.57 -7.95
N LEU A 232 -29.60 -33.52 -8.64
CA LEU A 232 -29.81 -32.19 -8.06
C LEU A 232 -31.00 -32.13 -7.09
N ASN A 233 -32.02 -32.99 -7.25
CA ASN A 233 -33.17 -33.06 -6.35
C ASN A 233 -32.95 -33.89 -5.07
N SER A 234 -31.73 -34.33 -4.79
CA SER A 234 -31.44 -35.01 -3.53
C SER A 234 -31.70 -34.11 -2.30
N GLU A 235 -32.21 -34.69 -1.20
CA GLU A 235 -32.55 -33.95 0.04
C GLU A 235 -31.35 -33.17 0.61
N ASN A 236 -30.15 -33.73 0.48
CA ASN A 236 -28.91 -33.10 0.94
C ASN A 236 -28.60 -31.80 0.17
N ILE A 237 -28.79 -31.79 -1.16
CA ILE A 237 -28.54 -30.61 -2.00
C ILE A 237 -29.63 -29.57 -1.79
N THR A 238 -30.89 -29.99 -1.84
CA THR A 238 -32.04 -29.09 -1.71
C THR A 238 -32.09 -28.41 -0.34
N GLY A 239 -31.85 -29.16 0.74
CA GLY A 239 -31.77 -28.59 2.10
C GLY A 239 -30.64 -27.57 2.27
N THR A 240 -29.47 -27.83 1.66
CA THR A 240 -28.34 -26.90 1.70
C THR A 240 -28.60 -25.64 0.89
N LEU A 241 -29.16 -25.77 -0.32
CA LEU A 241 -29.45 -24.64 -1.22
C LEU A 241 -30.60 -23.73 -0.73
N GLN A 242 -31.50 -24.25 0.11
CA GLN A 242 -32.54 -23.43 0.76
C GLN A 242 -31.98 -22.40 1.73
N THR A 243 -30.82 -22.67 2.33
CA THR A 243 -30.20 -21.80 3.34
C THR A 243 -29.01 -21.03 2.80
N THR A 244 -28.31 -21.56 1.80
CA THR A 244 -27.10 -20.96 1.23
C THR A 244 -27.14 -21.02 -0.30
N PRO A 245 -27.09 -19.87 -1.00
CA PRO A 245 -27.00 -19.86 -2.46
C PRO A 245 -25.81 -20.67 -2.98
N PHE A 246 -25.97 -21.37 -4.11
CA PHE A 246 -24.90 -22.18 -4.71
C PHE A 246 -23.60 -21.39 -4.92
N THR A 247 -23.70 -20.12 -5.35
CA THR A 247 -22.55 -19.23 -5.51
C THR A 247 -21.82 -19.05 -4.19
N MET A 248 -22.52 -18.80 -3.08
CA MET A 248 -21.87 -18.69 -1.77
C MET A 248 -21.20 -19.99 -1.33
N LEU A 249 -21.75 -21.17 -1.66
CA LEU A 249 -21.09 -22.45 -1.41
C LEU A 249 -19.81 -22.60 -2.24
N LEU A 250 -19.89 -22.29 -3.54
CA LEU A 250 -18.76 -22.29 -4.46
C LEU A 250 -17.65 -21.37 -3.94
N LEU A 251 -17.98 -20.13 -3.58
CA LEU A 251 -17.01 -19.18 -3.08
C LEU A 251 -16.48 -19.60 -1.72
N SER A 252 -17.30 -20.15 -0.81
CA SER A 252 -16.85 -20.60 0.52
C SER A 252 -15.88 -21.80 0.45
N GLY A 253 -16.00 -22.64 -0.57
CA GLY A 253 -14.99 -23.66 -0.88
C GLY A 253 -13.67 -23.08 -1.40
N LEU A 254 -13.66 -21.81 -1.83
CA LEU A 254 -12.49 -21.08 -2.30
C LEU A 254 -12.02 -20.11 -1.20
N GLU A 255 -10.91 -20.44 -0.53
CA GLU A 255 -10.37 -19.57 0.53
C GLU A 255 -10.07 -18.14 0.06
N THR A 256 -9.73 -17.97 -1.21
CA THR A 256 -9.46 -16.67 -1.84
C THR A 256 -9.73 -16.75 -3.33
N ILE A 257 -10.29 -15.68 -3.89
CA ILE A 257 -10.63 -15.58 -5.31
C ILE A 257 -9.86 -14.41 -5.88
N GLY A 258 -8.95 -14.70 -6.80
CA GLY A 258 -8.22 -13.72 -7.59
C GLY A 258 -8.76 -13.69 -9.01
N LEU A 259 -9.23 -12.53 -9.44
CA LEU A 259 -9.61 -12.26 -10.82
C LEU A 259 -8.60 -11.28 -11.39
N GLY A 260 -7.78 -11.75 -12.33
CA GLY A 260 -6.78 -10.95 -13.02
C GLY A 260 -7.05 -10.89 -14.51
N SER A 261 -6.81 -9.73 -15.12
CA SER A 261 -6.91 -9.53 -16.55
C SER A 261 -5.92 -8.48 -17.04
N ILE A 262 -5.55 -8.58 -18.31
CA ILE A 262 -4.81 -7.54 -19.03
C ILE A 262 -5.73 -6.40 -19.49
N ARG A 263 -7.04 -6.55 -19.35
CA ARG A 263 -8.07 -5.53 -19.65
C ARG A 263 -8.84 -5.18 -18.38
N GLU A 264 -9.65 -4.12 -18.47
CA GLU A 264 -10.60 -3.74 -17.42
C GLU A 264 -11.48 -4.94 -17.02
N LEU A 265 -11.53 -5.22 -15.71
CA LEU A 265 -12.33 -6.29 -15.11
C LEU A 265 -13.80 -5.90 -14.98
N ARG A 266 -14.08 -4.63 -14.69
CA ARG A 266 -15.45 -4.13 -14.55
C ARG A 266 -16.19 -4.28 -15.89
N GLY A 267 -17.42 -4.77 -15.86
CA GLY A 267 -18.19 -5.06 -17.08
C GLY A 267 -17.89 -6.43 -17.69
N LEU A 268 -16.96 -7.22 -17.12
CA LEU A 268 -16.81 -8.63 -17.50
C LEU A 268 -17.91 -9.45 -16.79
N PRO A 269 -18.68 -10.28 -17.52
CA PRO A 269 -19.83 -10.98 -16.93
C PRO A 269 -19.52 -11.79 -15.67
N LEU A 270 -18.35 -12.47 -15.64
CA LEU A 270 -17.95 -13.25 -14.48
C LEU A 270 -17.57 -12.36 -13.28
N TYR A 271 -16.92 -11.23 -13.52
CA TYR A 271 -16.57 -10.29 -12.46
C TYR A 271 -17.84 -9.69 -11.86
N ASP A 272 -18.71 -9.13 -12.70
CA ASP A 272 -19.96 -8.48 -12.28
C ASP A 272 -20.90 -9.44 -11.53
N TYR A 273 -20.88 -10.73 -11.90
CA TYR A 273 -21.66 -11.76 -11.22
C TYR A 273 -21.11 -12.10 -9.82
N LEU A 274 -19.79 -12.17 -9.66
CA LEU A 274 -19.14 -12.57 -8.41
C LEU A 274 -18.96 -11.42 -7.43
N GLU A 275 -18.78 -10.20 -7.93
CA GLU A 275 -18.45 -8.99 -7.17
C GLU A 275 -19.34 -8.78 -5.92
N PRO A 276 -20.68 -8.91 -5.99
CA PRO A 276 -21.55 -8.67 -4.84
C PRO A 276 -21.36 -9.67 -3.69
N TYR A 277 -20.75 -10.82 -3.97
CA TYR A 277 -20.52 -11.90 -3.01
C TYR A 277 -19.08 -11.91 -2.48
N LEU A 278 -18.27 -10.90 -2.79
CA LEU A 278 -16.86 -10.83 -2.42
C LEU A 278 -16.57 -9.66 -1.47
N ALA A 279 -16.01 -9.98 -0.31
CA ALA A 279 -15.30 -9.04 0.54
C ALA A 279 -13.92 -8.78 -0.09
N LYS A 280 -13.83 -7.75 -0.94
CA LYS A 280 -12.61 -7.31 -1.61
C LYS A 280 -11.51 -7.01 -0.58
N GLN A 281 -10.34 -7.63 -0.73
CA GLN A 281 -9.19 -7.42 0.15
C GLN A 281 -8.13 -6.53 -0.50
N LYS A 282 -7.89 -6.74 -1.80
CA LYS A 282 -6.86 -6.05 -2.57
C LYS A 282 -7.33 -5.86 -4.01
N GLY A 283 -6.76 -4.88 -4.69
CA GLY A 283 -6.89 -4.76 -6.13
C GLY A 283 -5.73 -4.02 -6.76
N SER A 284 -5.61 -4.09 -8.08
CA SER A 284 -4.62 -3.34 -8.84
C SER A 284 -5.31 -2.47 -9.88
N ILE A 285 -4.98 -1.19 -9.90
CA ILE A 285 -5.49 -0.20 -10.84
C ILE A 285 -4.35 0.24 -11.74
N ILE A 286 -4.65 0.40 -13.01
CA ILE A 286 -3.78 1.07 -13.98
C ILE A 286 -4.42 2.41 -14.35
N PHE A 287 -3.66 3.49 -14.41
CA PHE A 287 -4.13 4.80 -14.84
C PHE A 287 -3.04 5.53 -15.63
N GLU A 288 -3.42 6.54 -16.40
CA GLU A 288 -2.48 7.35 -17.18
C GLU A 288 -2.31 8.73 -16.53
N HIS A 289 -1.10 9.26 -16.55
CA HIS A 289 -0.83 10.63 -16.12
C HIS A 289 0.29 11.26 -16.95
N SER A 290 0.19 12.56 -17.22
CA SER A 290 1.19 13.29 -18.00
C SER A 290 2.25 13.92 -17.09
N VAL A 291 3.50 13.52 -17.27
CA VAL A 291 4.65 14.13 -16.58
C VAL A 291 5.55 14.77 -17.64
N GLY A 292 5.76 16.09 -17.55
CA GLY A 292 6.57 16.83 -18.51
C GLY A 292 6.03 16.76 -19.95
N GLY A 293 4.71 16.64 -20.13
CA GLY A 293 4.06 16.53 -21.44
C GLY A 293 4.07 15.13 -22.05
N VAL A 294 4.64 14.13 -21.36
CA VAL A 294 4.63 12.72 -21.80
C VAL A 294 3.60 11.96 -20.97
N VAL A 295 2.60 11.38 -21.63
CA VAL A 295 1.63 10.49 -21.00
C VAL A 295 2.31 9.16 -20.69
N GLN A 296 2.25 8.74 -19.43
CA GLN A 296 2.81 7.49 -18.94
C GLN A 296 1.72 6.69 -18.23
N GLU A 297 1.81 5.36 -18.33
CA GLU A 297 0.95 4.44 -17.63
C GLU A 297 1.55 4.09 -16.26
N TYR A 298 0.73 4.20 -15.21
CA TYR A 298 1.09 3.89 -13.84
C TYR A 298 0.22 2.75 -13.30
N SER A 299 0.85 1.82 -12.57
CA SER A 299 0.15 0.73 -11.91
C SER A 299 0.30 0.83 -10.40
N ILE A 300 -0.84 0.77 -9.70
CA ILE A 300 -0.92 0.80 -8.24
C ILE A 300 -1.63 -0.44 -7.73
N ARG A 301 -1.16 -0.97 -6.62
CA ARG A 301 -1.83 -2.00 -5.82
C ARG A 301 -2.39 -1.37 -4.56
N ILE A 302 -3.68 -1.62 -4.32
CA ILE A 302 -4.42 -1.09 -3.17
C ILE A 302 -4.76 -2.25 -2.25
N GLY A 303 -4.48 -2.08 -0.96
CA GLY A 303 -5.00 -2.94 0.09
C GLY A 303 -6.19 -2.28 0.76
N LEU A 304 -7.40 -2.85 0.61
CA LEU A 304 -8.62 -2.27 1.18
C LEU A 304 -8.66 -2.39 2.69
N THR A 305 -8.19 -3.52 3.25
CA THR A 305 -8.14 -3.71 4.70
C THR A 305 -6.99 -2.93 5.32
N THR A 306 -5.85 -2.87 4.63
CA THR A 306 -4.65 -2.20 5.13
C THR A 306 -4.62 -0.71 4.86
N LYS A 307 -5.56 -0.18 4.05
CA LYS A 307 -5.63 1.23 3.62
C LYS A 307 -4.27 1.73 3.15
N THR A 308 -3.64 0.98 2.26
CA THR A 308 -2.31 1.28 1.72
C THR A 308 -2.30 1.26 0.21
N PHE A 309 -1.47 2.12 -0.38
CA PHE A 309 -1.10 2.07 -1.80
C PHE A 309 0.30 1.52 -1.96
N LYS A 310 0.55 0.85 -3.08
CA LYS A 310 1.89 0.50 -3.54
C LYS A 310 1.98 0.70 -5.03
N PHE A 311 2.89 1.55 -5.49
CA PHE A 311 3.20 1.63 -6.91
C PHE A 311 4.02 0.42 -7.33
N ASN A 312 3.64 -0.20 -8.45
CA ASN A 312 4.40 -1.29 -9.07
C ASN A 312 5.49 -0.76 -10.03
N VAL A 313 5.33 0.47 -10.48
CA VAL A 313 6.29 1.21 -11.30
C VAL A 313 6.86 2.38 -10.51
N PHE A 314 7.89 3.01 -11.04
CA PHE A 314 8.43 4.24 -10.50
C PHE A 314 7.38 5.36 -10.53
N ALA A 315 7.21 6.07 -9.42
CA ALA A 315 6.33 7.24 -9.31
C ALA A 315 7.12 8.45 -8.82
N SER A 316 7.11 9.53 -9.60
CA SER A 316 7.69 10.83 -9.23
C SER A 316 6.79 11.60 -8.27
N GLU A 317 7.31 12.68 -7.68
CA GLU A 317 6.52 13.53 -6.79
C GLU A 317 5.29 14.14 -7.49
N HIS A 318 5.38 14.42 -8.80
CA HIS A 318 4.22 14.87 -9.60
C HIS A 318 3.08 13.85 -9.58
N VAL A 319 3.40 12.56 -9.71
CA VAL A 319 2.40 11.48 -9.69
C VAL A 319 1.84 11.30 -8.27
N LEU A 320 2.70 11.37 -7.25
CA LEU A 320 2.27 11.32 -5.86
C LEU A 320 1.35 12.49 -5.51
N HIS A 321 1.67 13.70 -5.97
CA HIS A 321 0.84 14.88 -5.83
C HIS A 321 -0.52 14.68 -6.53
N TYR A 322 -0.54 14.19 -7.76
CA TYR A 322 -1.79 13.85 -8.47
C TYR A 322 -2.69 12.89 -7.65
N ILE A 323 -2.10 11.82 -7.10
CA ILE A 323 -2.83 10.89 -6.23
C ILE A 323 -3.33 11.60 -4.97
N ARG A 324 -2.50 12.43 -4.33
CA ARG A 324 -2.90 13.16 -3.12
C ARG A 324 -4.08 14.09 -3.39
N GLU A 325 -4.06 14.90 -4.44
CA GLU A 325 -5.17 15.81 -4.78
C GLU A 325 -6.48 15.08 -5.12
N LYS A 326 -6.38 13.88 -5.68
CA LYS A 326 -7.56 13.09 -6.04
C LYS A 326 -8.15 12.34 -4.86
N LEU A 327 -7.35 11.95 -3.86
CA LEU A 327 -7.73 11.02 -2.79
C LEU A 327 -7.89 11.64 -1.39
N ILE A 328 -7.30 12.81 -1.15
CA ILE A 328 -7.25 13.49 0.16
C ILE A 328 -7.83 14.90 0.04
#